data_AF-A0AAV6A2Y2-F1
#
_entry.id   AF-A0AAV6A2Y2-F1
#
_cell.length_a   1.000
_cell.length_b   1.000
_cell.length_c   1.000
_cell.angle_alpha   90.00
_cell.angle_beta   90.00
_cell.angle_gamma   90.00
#
_symmetry.space_group_name_H-M   'P 1'
#
loop_
_entity.id
_entity.type
_entity.pdbx_description
1 polymer ?
#
loop_
_entity_poly.entity_id
_entity_poly.type
_entity_poly.pdbx_seq_one_letter_code
_entity_poly.pdbx_strand_id
1 'polypeptide(L)'
;MRALWVVAATVGLVASALLHLLSFTRGGSAVGDGVVWGLGVGAFVLALAMVARLRRASMVGRGRWGRLALLDGRAMVRAVPSGLRVMLVGAALYAWMNFVLCRMIELPPGMQPALTLRMATGHLIFFFLVPLVFFRFVAPVLDAKSSAETPSHP
;
A
#
# COMPACT_ATOMS: atom_id res chain seq x y z
N MET A 1 -5.02 2.37 -17.62
CA MET A 1 -4.38 1.49 -16.60
C MET A 1 -4.29 2.12 -15.20
N ARG A 2 -3.86 3.38 -15.01
CA ARG A 2 -3.76 4.00 -13.66
C ARG A 2 -5.06 3.95 -12.84
N ALA A 3 -6.20 4.28 -13.45
CA ALA A 3 -7.50 4.26 -12.77
C ALA A 3 -7.85 2.88 -12.21
N LEU A 4 -7.52 1.80 -12.95
CA LEU A 4 -7.72 0.43 -12.49
C LEU A 4 -6.94 0.14 -11.19
N TRP A 5 -5.67 0.55 -11.13
CA TRP A 5 -4.85 0.37 -9.93
C TRP A 5 -5.34 1.18 -8.73
N VAL A 6 -5.83 2.40 -8.97
CA VAL A 6 -6.45 3.23 -7.93
C VAL A 6 -7.71 2.55 -7.40
N VAL A 7 -8.61 2.10 -8.28
CA VAL A 7 -9.84 1.41 -7.88
C VAL A 7 -9.51 0.13 -7.11
N ALA A 8 -8.60 -0.71 -7.61
CA ALA A 8 -8.18 -1.93 -6.93
C ALA A 8 -7.60 -1.65 -5.55
N ALA A 9 -6.74 -0.63 -5.42
CA ALA A 9 -6.17 -0.25 -4.14
C ALA A 9 -7.20 0.33 -3.16
N THR A 10 -8.17 1.13 -3.65
CA THR A 10 -9.28 1.65 -2.84
C THR A 10 -10.17 0.51 -2.35
N VAL A 11 -10.58 -0.41 -3.23
CA VAL A 11 -11.41 -1.57 -2.86
C VAL A 11 -10.68 -2.43 -1.83
N GLY A 12 -9.41 -2.74 -2.05
CA GLY A 12 -8.60 -3.52 -1.11
C GLY A 12 -8.41 -2.83 0.24
N LEU A 13 -8.22 -1.51 0.26
CA LEU A 13 -8.13 -0.70 1.48
C LEU A 13 -9.45 -0.76 2.28
N VAL A 14 -10.58 -0.51 1.61
CA VAL A 14 -11.91 -0.54 2.24
C VAL A 14 -12.21 -1.93 2.77
N ALA A 15 -12.00 -2.99 1.97
CA ALA A 15 -12.21 -4.36 2.40
C ALA A 15 -11.33 -4.72 3.61
N SER A 16 -10.05 -4.33 3.60
CA SER A 16 -9.14 -4.56 4.72
C SER A 16 -9.59 -3.82 5.99
N ALA A 17 -10.05 -2.57 5.87
CA ALA A 17 -10.55 -1.79 7.01
C ALA A 17 -11.84 -2.40 7.59
N LEU A 18 -12.77 -2.84 6.75
CA LEU A 18 -14.01 -3.49 7.18
C LEU A 18 -13.73 -4.82 7.87
N LEU A 19 -12.86 -5.65 7.30
CA LEU A 19 -12.45 -6.91 7.93
C LEU A 19 -11.67 -6.69 9.23
N HIS A 20 -10.86 -5.63 9.29
CA HIS A 20 -10.16 -5.28 10.51
C HIS A 20 -11.13 -4.88 11.61
N LEU A 21 -12.15 -4.06 11.30
CA LEU A 21 -13.21 -3.72 12.25
C LEU A 21 -14.01 -4.97 12.68
N LEU A 22 -14.33 -5.85 11.73
CA LEU A 22 -15.04 -7.10 11.99
C LEU A 22 -14.23 -8.03 12.92
N SER A 23 -12.90 -7.99 12.87
CA SER A 23 -12.02 -8.77 13.76
C SER A 23 -12.11 -8.38 15.24
N PHE A 24 -12.74 -7.25 15.57
CA PHE A 24 -13.06 -6.86 16.95
C PHE A 24 -14.43 -7.35 17.42
N THR A 25 -15.22 -7.93 16.53
CA THR A 25 -16.55 -8.47 16.83
C THR A 25 -16.52 -10.00 16.90
N ARG A 26 -17.57 -10.60 17.47
CA ARG A 26 -17.78 -12.06 17.43
C ARG A 26 -17.90 -12.63 16.01
N GLY A 27 -18.15 -11.78 15.00
CA GLY A 27 -18.25 -12.19 13.60
C GLY A 27 -16.90 -12.39 12.88
N GLY A 28 -15.78 -12.02 13.51
CA GLY A 28 -14.45 -12.19 12.91
C GLY A 28 -14.08 -13.65 12.62
N SER A 29 -14.61 -14.60 13.38
CA SER A 29 -14.38 -16.04 13.18
C SER A 29 -15.12 -16.63 11.97
N ALA A 30 -16.08 -15.90 11.40
CA ALA A 30 -16.84 -16.35 10.22
C ALA A 30 -16.13 -16.00 8.90
N VAL A 31 -15.07 -15.20 8.94
CA VAL A 31 -14.30 -14.84 7.74
C VAL A 31 -13.38 -16.00 7.37
N GLY A 32 -13.62 -16.60 6.21
CA GLY A 32 -12.74 -17.65 5.70
C GLY A 32 -11.36 -17.14 5.31
N ASP A 33 -10.33 -17.95 5.57
CA ASP A 33 -8.93 -17.64 5.26
C ASP A 33 -8.72 -17.20 3.80
N GLY A 34 -9.50 -17.75 2.86
CA GLY A 34 -9.44 -17.42 1.44
C GLY A 34 -9.63 -15.92 1.15
N VAL A 35 -10.42 -15.20 1.95
CA VAL A 35 -10.62 -13.75 1.79
C VAL A 35 -9.34 -12.99 2.13
N VAL A 36 -8.68 -13.37 3.23
CA VAL A 36 -7.40 -12.76 3.66
C VAL A 36 -6.31 -13.06 2.66
N TRP A 37 -6.23 -14.30 2.16
CA TRP A 37 -5.31 -14.69 1.10
C TRP A 37 -5.53 -13.90 -0.19
N GLY A 38 -6.78 -13.77 -0.64
CA GLY A 38 -7.13 -12.99 -1.83
C GLY A 38 -6.70 -11.52 -1.70
N LEU A 39 -6.92 -10.91 -0.54
CA LEU A 39 -6.45 -9.56 -0.25
C LEU A 39 -4.93 -9.47 -0.20
N GLY A 40 -4.25 -10.45 0.40
CA GLY A 40 -2.78 -10.53 0.43
C GLY A 40 -2.18 -10.60 -0.97
N VAL A 41 -2.71 -11.47 -1.83
CA VAL A 41 -2.30 -11.57 -3.24
C VAL A 41 -2.56 -10.26 -3.97
N GLY A 42 -3.73 -9.65 -3.78
CA GLY A 42 -4.07 -8.35 -4.37
C GLY A 42 -3.11 -7.24 -3.97
N ALA A 43 -2.78 -7.15 -2.68
CA ALA A 43 -1.82 -6.18 -2.16
C ALA A 43 -0.42 -6.41 -2.76
N PHE A 44 0.00 -7.67 -2.88
CA PHE A 44 1.28 -8.03 -3.48
C PHE A 44 1.35 -7.67 -4.97
N VAL A 45 0.30 -7.95 -5.75
CA VAL A 45 0.20 -7.58 -7.16
C VAL A 45 0.27 -6.06 -7.33
N LEU A 46 -0.42 -5.29 -6.48
CA LEU A 46 -0.35 -3.82 -6.49
C LEU A 46 1.05 -3.31 -6.17
N ALA A 47 1.72 -3.88 -5.18
CA ALA A 47 3.09 -3.54 -4.83
C ALA A 47 4.06 -3.85 -5.99
N LEU A 48 3.92 -5.01 -6.64
CA LEU A 48 4.70 -5.36 -7.83
C LEU A 48 4.45 -4.39 -8.98
N ALA A 49 3.19 -4.02 -9.24
CA ALA A 49 2.84 -3.05 -10.27
C ALA A 49 3.49 -1.67 -10.00
N MET A 50 3.50 -1.23 -8.74
CA MET A 50 4.19 -0.02 -8.31
C MET A 50 5.71 -0.11 -8.55
N VAL A 51 6.36 -1.17 -8.08
CA VAL A 51 7.81 -1.38 -8.24
C VAL A 51 8.18 -1.48 -9.72
N ALA A 52 7.42 -2.21 -10.52
CA ALA A 52 7.64 -2.32 -11.96
C ALA A 52 7.53 -0.96 -12.66
N ARG A 53 6.60 -0.11 -12.22
CA ARG A 53 6.46 1.25 -12.76
C ARG A 53 7.63 2.15 -12.37
N LEU A 54 8.07 2.08 -11.10
CA LEU A 54 9.27 2.78 -10.64
C LEU A 54 10.52 2.35 -11.42
N ARG A 55 10.69 1.04 -11.63
CA ARG A 55 11.81 0.49 -12.41
C ARG A 55 11.78 0.95 -13.86
N ARG A 56 10.61 0.99 -14.50
CA ARG A 56 10.49 1.51 -15.88
C ARG A 56 10.86 2.99 -15.94
N ALA A 57 10.38 3.79 -15.00
CA ALA A 57 10.75 5.21 -14.92
C ALA A 57 12.26 5.40 -14.69
N SER A 58 12.92 4.53 -13.91
CA SER A 58 14.38 4.61 -13.70
C SER A 58 15.22 4.15 -14.90
N MET A 59 14.70 3.25 -15.76
CA MET A 59 15.42 2.79 -16.94
C MET A 59 15.51 3.84 -18.06
N VAL A 60 14.50 4.71 -18.17
CA VAL A 60 14.48 5.79 -19.18
C VAL A 60 15.58 6.84 -18.94
N GLY A 61 16.02 7.02 -17.69
CA GLY A 61 16.96 8.07 -17.31
C GLY A 61 18.43 7.68 -17.14
N ARG A 62 18.90 6.54 -17.69
CA ARG A 62 20.19 5.84 -17.37
C ARG A 62 21.51 6.66 -17.28
N GLY A 63 21.57 7.95 -17.58
CA GLY A 63 22.80 8.73 -17.62
C GLY A 63 23.25 9.43 -16.31
N ARG A 64 22.38 9.70 -15.33
CA ARG A 64 22.69 10.75 -14.30
C ARG A 64 22.22 10.52 -12.84
N TRP A 65 21.86 9.29 -12.45
CA TRP A 65 20.95 9.07 -11.31
C TRP A 65 21.52 8.95 -9.89
N GLY A 66 22.82 8.75 -9.67
CA GLY A 66 23.35 8.54 -8.31
C GLY A 66 23.08 9.69 -7.33
N ARG A 67 23.03 10.94 -7.82
CA ARG A 67 22.73 12.15 -7.04
C ARG A 67 21.28 12.64 -7.18
N LEU A 68 20.59 12.24 -8.24
CA LEU A 68 19.19 12.58 -8.52
C LEU A 68 18.20 11.67 -7.77
N ALA A 69 18.55 10.41 -7.47
CA ALA A 69 17.65 9.48 -6.77
C ALA A 69 17.19 9.97 -5.38
N LEU A 70 18.05 10.67 -4.63
CA LEU A 70 17.70 11.28 -3.34
C LEU A 70 16.86 12.57 -3.50
N LEU A 71 17.11 13.35 -4.55
CA LEU A 71 16.33 14.54 -4.91
C LEU A 71 14.93 14.17 -5.46
N ASP A 72 14.82 13.09 -6.23
CA ASP A 72 13.57 12.52 -6.71
C ASP A 72 12.78 11.85 -5.57
N GLY A 73 13.43 11.21 -4.59
CA GLY A 73 12.75 10.70 -3.41
C GLY A 73 12.05 11.83 -2.63
N ARG A 74 12.72 12.96 -2.42
CA ARG A 74 12.09 14.15 -1.81
C ARG A 74 10.98 14.73 -2.69
N ALA A 75 11.14 14.73 -4.01
CA ALA A 75 10.10 15.19 -4.94
C ALA A 75 8.86 14.28 -4.91
N MET A 76 9.05 12.96 -4.84
CA MET A 76 7.96 11.98 -4.69
C MET A 76 7.23 12.16 -3.36
N VAL A 77 7.96 12.37 -2.27
CA VAL A 77 7.35 12.70 -0.97
C VAL A 77 6.59 14.02 -1.07
N ARG A 78 7.16 15.05 -1.71
CA ARG A 78 6.49 16.35 -1.92
C ARG A 78 5.20 16.24 -2.72
N ALA A 79 5.12 15.32 -3.68
CA ALA A 79 3.92 15.07 -4.47
C ALA A 79 2.73 14.54 -3.64
N VAL A 80 3.01 13.91 -2.49
CA VAL A 80 1.96 13.42 -1.59
C VAL A 80 1.48 14.58 -0.69
N PRO A 81 0.17 14.83 -0.55
CA PRO A 81 -0.37 15.78 0.42
C PRO A 81 0.12 15.53 1.85
N SER A 82 0.41 16.58 2.62
CA SER A 82 0.96 16.47 3.98
C SER A 82 0.10 15.60 4.90
N GLY A 83 -1.22 15.76 4.87
CA GLY A 83 -2.16 14.95 5.64
C GLY A 83 -2.06 13.45 5.32
N LEU A 84 -1.85 13.09 4.04
CA LEU A 84 -1.66 11.69 3.64
C LEU A 84 -0.30 11.13 4.06
N ARG A 85 0.74 11.96 4.15
CA ARG A 85 2.04 11.53 4.71
C ARG A 85 1.90 11.17 6.19
N VAL A 86 1.20 12.02 6.95
CA VAL A 86 0.91 11.75 8.36
C VAL A 86 0.06 10.48 8.49
N MET A 87 -0.95 10.32 7.62
CA MET A 87 -1.79 9.11 7.62
C MET A 87 -0.99 7.84 7.30
N LEU A 88 -0.03 7.89 6.37
CA LEU A 88 0.86 6.77 6.06
C LEU A 88 1.74 6.38 7.26
N VAL A 89 2.33 7.37 7.93
CA VAL A 89 3.13 7.13 9.14
C VAL A 89 2.24 6.57 10.24
N GLY A 90 1.06 7.16 10.45
CA GLY A 90 0.08 6.68 11.42
C GLY A 90 -0.36 5.25 11.13
N ALA A 91 -0.65 4.91 9.88
CA ALA A 91 -1.01 3.55 9.47
C ALA A 91 0.14 2.55 9.67
N ALA A 92 1.39 2.95 9.43
CA ALA A 92 2.56 2.12 9.69
C ALA A 92 2.75 1.87 11.19
N LEU A 93 2.68 2.92 12.00
CA LEU A 93 2.76 2.82 13.46
C LEU A 93 1.61 2.00 14.03
N TYR A 94 0.41 2.17 13.49
CA TYR A 94 -0.76 1.39 13.86
C TYR A 94 -0.61 -0.08 13.51
N ALA A 95 -0.18 -0.41 12.29
CA ALA A 95 0.05 -1.79 11.88
C ALA A 95 1.09 -2.48 12.78
N TRP A 96 2.17 -1.76 13.11
CA TRP A 96 3.19 -2.23 14.06
C TRP A 96 2.63 -2.42 15.47
N MET A 97 1.93 -1.43 16.02
CA MET A 97 1.31 -1.52 17.34
C MET A 97 0.33 -2.68 17.38
N ASN A 98 -0.54 -2.82 16.38
CA ASN A 98 -1.49 -3.92 16.26
C ASN A 98 -0.79 -5.28 16.23
N PHE A 99 0.31 -5.39 15.50
CA PHE A 99 1.16 -6.60 15.49
C PHE A 99 1.64 -6.95 16.90
N VAL A 100 2.27 -5.98 17.59
CA VAL A 100 2.83 -6.18 18.93
C VAL A 100 1.73 -6.55 19.92
N LEU A 101 0.60 -5.84 19.92
CA LEU A 101 -0.52 -6.15 20.80
C LEU A 101 -1.09 -7.54 20.53
N CYS A 102 -1.24 -7.94 19.27
CA CYS A 102 -1.68 -9.29 18.94
C CYS A 102 -0.68 -10.36 19.42
N ARG A 103 0.62 -10.06 19.48
CA ARG A 103 1.62 -10.98 20.03
C ARG A 103 1.61 -11.08 21.56
N MET A 104 1.12 -10.05 22.24
CA MET A 104 1.05 -9.99 23.71
C MET A 104 -0.25 -10.57 24.28
N ILE A 105 -1.30 -10.70 23.45
CA ILE A 105 -2.59 -11.22 23.88
C ILE A 105 -2.54 -12.76 23.89
N GLU A 106 -2.78 -13.34 25.07
CA GLU A 106 -3.05 -14.77 25.22
C GLU A 106 -4.56 -15.01 25.11
N LEU A 107 -4.97 -15.79 24.11
CA LEU A 107 -6.37 -16.15 23.88
C LEU A 107 -6.58 -17.65 24.07
N PRO A 108 -7.78 -18.07 24.52
CA PRO A 108 -8.22 -19.45 24.45
C PRO A 108 -8.08 -20.01 23.02
N PRO A 109 -7.84 -21.32 22.85
CA PRO A 109 -7.57 -21.95 21.55
C PRO A 109 -8.60 -21.61 20.46
N GLY A 110 -9.87 -21.44 20.82
CA GLY A 110 -10.96 -21.11 19.90
C GLY A 110 -10.99 -19.67 19.38
N MET A 111 -10.17 -18.76 19.90
CA MET A 111 -10.14 -17.35 19.48
C MET A 111 -8.89 -16.97 18.67
N GLN A 112 -8.00 -17.93 18.42
CA GLN A 112 -6.80 -17.72 17.60
C GLN A 112 -7.09 -17.22 16.17
N PRO A 113 -8.11 -17.73 15.44
CA PRO A 113 -8.42 -17.25 14.09
C PRO A 113 -8.75 -15.76 14.03
N ALA A 114 -9.45 -15.24 15.05
CA ALA A 114 -9.79 -13.82 15.12
C ALA A 114 -8.55 -12.94 15.34
N LEU A 115 -7.57 -13.43 16.10
CA LEU A 115 -6.30 -12.73 16.32
C LEU A 115 -5.41 -12.74 15.07
N THR A 116 -5.34 -13.86 14.35
CA THR A 116 -4.66 -13.94 13.05
C THR A 116 -5.32 -13.01 12.03
N LEU A 117 -6.65 -12.99 11.95
CA LEU A 117 -7.39 -12.08 11.09
C LEU A 117 -7.09 -10.61 11.44
N ARG A 118 -7.12 -10.25 12.72
CA ARG A 118 -6.81 -8.89 13.20
C ARG A 118 -5.39 -8.48 12.85
N MET A 119 -4.43 -9.39 13.05
CA MET A 119 -3.04 -9.15 12.68
C MET A 119 -2.92 -8.91 11.18
N ALA A 120 -3.43 -9.81 10.35
CA ALA A 120 -3.31 -9.73 8.90
C ALA A 120 -3.99 -8.48 8.32
N THR A 121 -5.25 -8.24 8.68
CA THR A 121 -6.05 -7.12 8.15
C THR A 121 -5.49 -5.75 8.55
N GLY A 122 -4.92 -5.62 9.74
CA GLY A 122 -4.26 -4.39 10.18
C GLY A 122 -3.06 -4.00 9.31
N HIS A 123 -2.30 -5.00 8.84
CA HIS A 123 -1.20 -4.76 7.89
C HIS A 123 -1.71 -4.51 6.48
N LEU A 124 -2.76 -5.22 6.05
CA LEU A 124 -3.32 -5.05 4.72
C LEU A 124 -3.82 -3.61 4.48
N ILE A 125 -4.36 -2.94 5.52
CA ILE A 125 -4.69 -1.51 5.45
C ILE A 125 -3.48 -0.69 4.97
N PHE A 126 -2.31 -0.88 5.58
CA PHE A 126 -1.09 -0.20 5.18
C PHE A 126 -0.63 -0.61 3.77
N PHE A 127 -0.66 -1.90 3.46
CA PHE A 127 -0.21 -2.43 2.17
C PHE A 127 -1.10 -2.04 0.99
N PHE A 128 -2.38 -1.70 1.21
CA PHE A 128 -3.24 -1.11 0.16
C PHE A 128 -3.15 0.42 0.13
N LEU A 129 -2.92 1.06 1.28
CA LEU A 129 -2.78 2.52 1.36
C LEU A 129 -1.55 3.01 0.60
N VAL A 130 -0.41 2.34 0.71
CA VAL A 130 0.83 2.73 0.03
C VAL A 130 0.68 2.76 -1.50
N PRO A 131 0.23 1.68 -2.17
CA PRO A 131 -0.05 1.70 -3.60
C PRO A 131 -1.12 2.71 -3.99
N LEU A 132 -2.18 2.89 -3.18
CA LEU A 132 -3.22 3.88 -3.45
C LEU A 132 -2.63 5.28 -3.55
N VAL A 133 -1.83 5.70 -2.55
CA VAL A 133 -1.16 7.00 -2.54
C VAL A 133 -0.20 7.11 -3.72
N PHE A 134 0.57 6.06 -4.00
CA PHE A 134 1.49 6.04 -5.13
C PHE A 134 0.78 6.26 -6.47
N PHE A 135 -0.23 5.46 -6.81
CA PHE A 135 -0.90 5.55 -8.10
C PHE A 135 -1.73 6.82 -8.24
N ARG A 136 -2.22 7.38 -7.13
CA ARG A 136 -3.03 8.61 -7.13
C ARG A 136 -2.17 9.87 -7.29
N PHE A 137 -1.03 9.95 -6.61
CA PHE A 137 -0.25 11.20 -6.49
C PHE A 137 1.15 11.14 -7.09
N VAL A 138 1.83 9.99 -7.00
CA VAL A 138 3.23 9.87 -7.45
C VAL A 138 3.32 9.47 -8.92
N ALA A 139 2.53 8.47 -9.34
CA ALA A 139 2.53 7.98 -10.72
C ALA A 139 2.25 9.08 -11.78
N PRO A 140 1.30 10.02 -11.60
CA PRO A 140 1.09 11.10 -12.56
C PRO A 140 2.30 12.01 -12.75
N VAL A 141 3.04 12.29 -11.68
CA VAL A 141 4.25 13.13 -11.73
C VAL A 141 5.37 12.44 -12.50
N LEU A 142 5.53 11.12 -12.29
CA LEU A 142 6.49 10.31 -13.05
C LEU A 142 6.17 10.29 -14.55
N ASP A 143 4.89 10.19 -14.91
CA ASP A 143 4.44 10.18 -16.30
C ASP A 143 4.70 11.52 -17.00
N ALA A 144 4.43 12.63 -16.30
CA ALA A 144 4.70 13.97 -16.81
C ALA A 144 6.20 14.21 -17.04
N LYS A 145 7.05 13.76 -16.11
CA LYS A 145 8.51 13.87 -16.23
C LYS A 145 9.05 13.06 -17.41
N SER A 146 8.57 11.83 -17.57
CA SER A 146 8.95 10.97 -18.71
C SER A 146 8.55 11.57 -20.07
N SER A 147 7.39 12.22 -20.14
CA SER A 147 6.90 12.82 -21.39
C SER A 147 7.67 14.08 -21.78
N ALA A 148 8.17 14.85 -20.80
CA ALA A 148 9.00 16.03 -21.05
C ALA A 148 10.42 15.69 -21.53
N GLU A 149 10.94 14.50 -21.20
CA GLU A 149 12.28 14.04 -21.58
C GLU A 149 12.33 13.36 -22.97
N THR A 150 11.20 13.16 -23.64
CA THR A 150 11.14 12.67 -25.03
C THR A 150 10.82 13.84 -25.96
N PRO A 151 11.81 14.50 -26.60
CA PRO A 151 11.53 15.51 -27.60
C PRO A 151 10.86 14.82 -28.80
N SER A 152 9.72 15.37 -29.22
CA SER A 152 9.14 15.08 -30.53
C SER A 152 10.17 15.48 -31.59
N HIS A 153 10.84 14.48 -32.18
CA HIS A 153 11.61 14.72 -33.40
C HIS A 153 10.62 15.11 -34.51
N PRO A 154 10.81 16.26 -35.19
CA PRO A 154 10.09 16.60 -36.41
C PRO A 154 10.43 15.67 -37.57
#